data_AF-A0A2X1J899-F1
#
_entry.id   AF-A0A2X1J899-F1
#
_cell.length_a   1.000
_cell.length_b   1.000
_cell.length_c   1.000
_cell.angle_alpha   90.00
_cell.angle_beta   90.00
_cell.angle_gamma   90.00
#
_symmetry.space_group_name_H-M   'P 1'
#
loop_
_entity.id
_entity.type
_entity.pdbx_description
1 polymer ?
#
loop_
_entity_poly.entity_id
_entity_poly.type
_entity_poly.pdbx_seq_one_letter_code
_entity_poly.pdbx_strand_id
1 'polypeptide(L)'
;MESNGKYVDRNGNVVDYQTGPIIWGEPGTNGQHAFYQLIHQGTKMVPCDFIAPAITHNPLSDHHQKLLSNFFAQTEALAFGKSREVVEQEYRDQGKDPATLDYVVPFKVFEGNRPTNSILLREITPFSLGALIALYEHKIFTQGVILNIFTFDQWGRGTG
;
A
#
# COMPACT_ATOMS: atom_id res chain seq x y z
N MET A 1 4.40 -14.01 5.17
CA MET A 1 5.74 -14.35 4.65
C MET A 1 6.16 -15.73 5.12
N GLU A 2 6.28 -15.97 6.43
CA GLU A 2 6.53 -17.32 6.95
C GLU A 2 5.50 -18.36 6.52
N SER A 3 4.21 -18.05 6.67
CA SER A 3 3.14 -19.02 6.42
C SER A 3 3.07 -19.48 4.96
N ASN A 4 3.03 -18.53 4.02
CA ASN A 4 2.83 -18.80 2.59
C ASN A 4 4.10 -18.67 1.74
N GLY A 5 5.27 -18.41 2.33
CA GLY A 5 6.56 -18.36 1.64
C GLY A 5 7.08 -19.77 1.39
N LYS A 6 6.40 -20.51 0.52
CA LYS A 6 6.64 -21.93 0.24
C LYS A 6 6.83 -22.14 -1.25
N TYR A 7 7.58 -23.17 -1.62
CA TYR A 7 7.86 -23.52 -3.02
C TYR A 7 7.43 -24.96 -3.40
N VAL A 8 6.90 -25.72 -2.44
CA VAL A 8 6.39 -27.08 -2.63
C VAL A 8 4.91 -27.11 -2.29
N ASP A 9 4.10 -27.71 -3.17
CA ASP A 9 2.66 -27.86 -2.99
C ASP A 9 2.32 -29.01 -2.02
N ARG A 10 1.03 -29.16 -1.68
CA ARG A 10 0.55 -30.22 -0.77
C ARG A 10 0.75 -31.65 -1.32
N ASN A 11 1.01 -31.80 -2.62
CA ASN A 11 1.30 -33.09 -3.25
C ASN A 11 2.79 -33.43 -3.23
N GLY A 12 3.66 -32.52 -2.75
CA GLY A 12 5.10 -32.71 -2.71
C GLY A 12 5.83 -32.27 -4.00
N ASN A 13 5.15 -31.56 -4.91
CA ASN A 13 5.74 -31.08 -6.15
C ASN A 13 6.21 -29.63 -6.02
N VAL A 14 7.30 -29.29 -6.70
CA VAL A 14 7.76 -27.89 -6.83
C VAL A 14 6.74 -27.10 -7.64
N VAL A 15 6.34 -25.93 -7.15
CA VAL A 15 5.40 -25.03 -7.84
C VAL A 15 6.09 -24.26 -8.98
N ASP A 16 5.34 -24.00 -10.05
CA ASP A 16 5.75 -23.17 -11.20
C ASP A 16 5.10 -21.77 -11.20
N TYR A 17 4.43 -21.40 -10.10
CA TYR A 17 3.74 -20.14 -9.88
C TYR A 17 4.25 -19.39 -8.64
N GLN A 18 3.87 -18.12 -8.51
CA GLN A 18 4.21 -17.29 -7.34
C GLN A 18 3.34 -17.65 -6.12
N THR A 19 3.93 -17.64 -4.92
CA THR A 19 3.24 -17.95 -3.65
C THR A 19 3.11 -16.71 -2.76
N GLY A 20 3.57 -16.75 -1.51
CA GLY A 20 3.44 -15.65 -0.57
C GLY A 20 4.23 -14.41 -1.00
N PRO A 21 3.64 -13.21 -1.00
CA PRO A 21 4.35 -11.98 -1.31
C PRO A 21 5.25 -11.54 -0.14
N ILE A 22 6.21 -10.66 -0.44
CA ILE A 22 6.94 -9.89 0.58
C ILE A 22 5.98 -8.85 1.15
N ILE A 23 5.87 -8.80 2.48
CA ILE A 23 5.06 -7.83 3.21
C ILE A 23 5.99 -6.82 3.87
N TRP A 24 5.72 -5.54 3.69
CA TRP A 24 6.49 -4.43 4.24
C TRP A 24 5.60 -3.20 4.40
N GLY A 25 5.99 -2.24 5.24
CA GLY A 25 5.25 -1.00 5.46
C GLY A 25 5.67 -0.28 6.75
N GLU A 26 5.19 0.95 6.91
CA GLU A 26 5.40 1.82 8.08
C GLU A 26 4.12 2.61 8.35
N PRO A 27 3.84 3.05 9.59
CA PRO A 27 2.71 3.93 9.89
C PRO A 27 2.77 5.25 9.12
N GLY A 28 1.61 5.75 8.70
CA GLY A 28 1.47 7.10 8.16
C GLY A 28 1.57 8.16 9.26
N THR A 29 2.11 9.36 9.00
CA THR A 29 2.63 9.87 7.72
C THR A 29 4.12 9.59 7.49
N ASN A 30 4.80 8.90 8.40
CA ASN A 30 6.24 8.63 8.31
C ASN A 30 6.62 7.93 7.00
N GLY A 31 5.87 6.90 6.60
CA GLY A 31 6.08 6.20 5.34
C GLY A 31 5.98 7.11 4.09
N GLN A 32 5.15 8.17 4.17
CA GLN A 32 4.95 9.13 3.06
C GLN A 32 6.24 9.89 2.72
N HIS A 33 7.09 10.12 3.73
CA HIS A 33 8.36 10.82 3.56
C HIS A 33 9.55 9.87 3.33
N ALA A 34 9.32 8.55 3.32
CA ALA A 34 10.39 7.56 3.17
C ALA A 34 10.36 6.88 1.78
N PHE A 35 9.26 6.24 1.41
CA PHE A 35 9.23 5.34 0.25
C PHE A 35 8.03 5.53 -0.69
N TYR A 36 7.12 6.47 -0.39
CA TYR A 36 5.98 6.75 -1.25
C TYR A 36 6.39 7.31 -2.62
N GLN A 37 7.56 7.95 -2.72
CA GLN A 37 8.15 8.33 -3.99
C GLN A 37 8.26 7.13 -4.95
N LEU A 38 8.74 5.98 -4.45
CA LEU A 38 8.84 4.76 -5.24
C LEU A 38 7.46 4.19 -5.56
N ILE A 39 6.52 4.25 -4.62
CA ILE A 39 5.16 3.75 -4.85
C ILE A 39 4.48 4.55 -5.96
N HIS A 40 4.63 5.88 -5.97
CA HIS A 40 3.98 6.78 -6.93
C HIS A 40 4.62 6.81 -8.32
N GLN A 41 5.95 6.89 -8.39
CA GLN A 41 6.68 7.12 -9.65
C GLN A 41 7.72 6.04 -9.96
N GLY A 42 7.84 5.01 -9.11
CA GLY A 42 8.70 3.87 -9.37
C GLY A 42 8.12 2.92 -10.41
N THR A 43 8.97 2.02 -10.89
CA THR A 43 8.66 1.05 -11.96
C THR A 43 8.06 -0.26 -11.46
N LYS A 44 7.85 -0.41 -10.14
CA LYS A 44 7.23 -1.60 -9.54
C LYS A 44 5.81 -1.27 -9.13
N MET A 45 4.87 -2.13 -9.51
CA MET A 45 3.52 -2.09 -8.98
C MET A 45 3.51 -2.66 -7.56
N VAL A 46 3.01 -1.89 -6.60
CA VAL A 46 2.94 -2.28 -5.18
C VAL A 46 1.50 -2.08 -4.71
N PRO A 47 0.70 -3.16 -4.61
CA PRO A 47 -0.63 -3.07 -3.99
C PRO A 47 -0.52 -2.65 -2.53
N CYS A 48 -1.30 -1.67 -2.11
CA CYS A 48 -1.23 -1.11 -0.76
C CYS A 48 -2.56 -1.24 -0.01
N ASP A 49 -2.53 -1.78 1.21
CA ASP A 49 -3.67 -1.76 2.13
C ASP A 49 -3.51 -0.56 3.08
N PHE A 50 -4.31 0.49 2.88
CA PHE A 50 -4.36 1.66 3.74
C PHE A 50 -5.36 1.43 4.87
N ILE A 51 -4.92 1.61 6.13
CA ILE A 51 -5.76 1.37 7.32
C ILE A 51 -5.78 2.62 8.20
N ALA A 52 -6.96 3.08 8.59
CA ALA A 52 -7.11 4.21 9.52
C ALA A 52 -8.36 4.06 10.43
N PRO A 53 -8.30 4.56 11.67
CA PRO A 53 -9.51 4.81 12.46
C PRO A 53 -10.10 6.19 12.16
N ALA A 54 -11.42 6.32 12.23
CA ALA A 54 -12.13 7.60 12.11
C ALA A 54 -12.09 8.46 13.39
N ILE A 55 -11.83 7.83 14.53
CA ILE A 55 -11.74 8.46 15.86
C ILE A 55 -10.34 8.19 16.43
N THR A 56 -9.73 9.25 16.97
CA THR A 56 -8.44 9.19 17.68
C THR A 56 -8.63 9.09 19.19
N HIS A 57 -7.76 8.32 19.85
CA HIS A 57 -7.61 8.33 21.32
C HIS A 57 -6.96 9.60 21.86
N ASN A 58 -6.30 10.37 20.99
CA ASN A 58 -5.57 11.59 21.33
C ASN A 58 -6.10 12.76 20.50
N PRO A 59 -7.27 13.33 20.86
CA PRO A 59 -7.83 14.47 20.15
C PRO A 59 -6.96 15.71 20.42
N LEU A 60 -6.21 16.13 19.41
CA LEU A 60 -5.35 17.31 19.48
C LEU A 60 -5.56 18.17 18.23
N SER A 61 -6.20 19.34 18.42
CA SER A 61 -6.44 20.30 17.33
C SER A 61 -7.02 19.60 16.09
N ASP A 62 -6.42 19.84 14.93
CA ASP A 62 -6.77 19.27 13.63
C ASP A 62 -5.86 18.10 13.22
N HIS A 63 -5.03 17.55 14.14
CA HIS A 63 -4.05 16.52 13.80
C HIS A 63 -4.69 15.30 13.15
N HIS A 64 -5.80 14.82 13.71
CA HIS A 64 -6.47 13.63 13.17
C HIS A 64 -7.17 13.92 11.83
N GLN A 65 -7.68 15.14 11.64
CA GLN A 65 -8.25 15.57 10.37
C GLN A 65 -7.17 15.64 9.28
N LYS A 66 -5.99 16.17 9.59
CA LYS A 66 -4.82 16.19 8.68
C LYS A 66 -4.35 14.77 8.36
N LEU A 67 -4.31 13.87 9.34
CA LEU A 67 -3.96 12.47 9.13
C LEU A 67 -4.94 11.80 8.15
N LEU A 68 -6.25 11.95 8.37
CA LEU A 68 -7.28 11.38 7.50
C LEU A 68 -7.31 12.02 6.12
N SER A 69 -7.09 13.32 6.03
CA SER A 69 -6.94 14.01 4.74
C SER A 69 -5.79 13.43 3.92
N ASN A 70 -4.64 13.19 4.54
CA ASN A 70 -3.51 12.52 3.88
C ASN A 70 -3.85 11.05 3.52
N PHE A 71 -4.56 10.32 4.38
CA PHE A 71 -5.00 8.95 4.08
C PHE A 71 -5.83 8.88 2.79
N PHE A 72 -6.84 9.76 2.64
CA PHE A 72 -7.69 9.79 1.45
C PHE A 72 -6.95 10.33 0.22
N ALA A 73 -6.18 11.41 0.39
CA ALA A 73 -5.45 12.02 -0.72
C ALA A 73 -4.41 11.06 -1.34
N GLN A 74 -3.79 10.19 -0.53
CA GLN A 74 -2.79 9.24 -1.03
C GLN A 74 -3.41 8.16 -1.91
N THR A 75 -4.55 7.58 -1.51
CA THR A 75 -5.22 6.56 -2.32
C THR A 75 -5.83 7.16 -3.60
N GLU A 76 -6.34 8.38 -3.51
CA GLU A 76 -6.80 9.16 -4.67
C GLU A 76 -5.65 9.44 -5.66
N ALA A 77 -4.52 9.94 -5.17
CA ALA A 77 -3.35 10.22 -6.01
C ALA A 77 -2.79 8.95 -6.66
N LEU A 78 -2.79 7.82 -5.96
CA LEU A 78 -2.37 6.52 -6.52
C LEU A 78 -3.33 6.01 -7.60
N ALA A 79 -4.63 6.24 -7.44
CA ALA A 79 -5.63 5.83 -8.41
C ALA A 79 -5.61 6.68 -9.68
N PHE A 80 -5.62 8.01 -9.53
CA PHE A 80 -5.85 8.93 -10.66
C PHE A 80 -4.59 9.58 -11.21
N GLY A 81 -3.52 9.64 -10.42
CA GLY A 81 -2.30 10.31 -10.83
C GLY A 81 -2.52 11.80 -11.16
N LYS A 82 -1.72 12.32 -12.07
CA LYS A 82 -1.70 13.71 -12.51
C LYS A 82 -1.07 13.79 -13.90
N SER A 83 -1.87 14.16 -14.90
CA SER A 83 -1.43 14.20 -16.29
C SER A 83 -0.47 15.36 -16.58
N ARG A 84 0.23 15.28 -17.71
CA ARG A 84 1.12 16.34 -18.20
C ARG A 84 0.37 17.66 -18.38
N GLU A 85 -0.84 17.61 -18.93
CA GLU A 85 -1.67 18.80 -19.18
C GLU A 85 -2.02 19.52 -17.88
N VAL A 86 -2.33 18.77 -16.81
CA VAL A 86 -2.59 19.35 -15.48
C VAL A 86 -1.33 20.03 -14.94
N VAL A 87 -0.17 19.38 -15.04
CA VAL A 87 1.12 19.95 -14.60
C VAL A 87 1.46 21.23 -15.36
N GLU A 88 1.31 21.22 -16.69
CA GLU A 88 1.55 22.39 -17.52
C GLU A 88 0.58 23.52 -17.21
N GLN A 89 -0.70 23.22 -16.98
CA GLN A 89 -1.70 24.22 -16.60
C GLN A 89 -1.36 24.88 -15.26
N GLU A 90 -0.94 24.12 -14.25
CA GLU A 90 -0.50 24.67 -12.96
C GLU A 90 0.69 25.63 -13.10
N TYR A 91 1.58 25.39 -14.07
CA TYR A 91 2.68 26.31 -14.36
C TYR A 91 2.19 27.58 -15.07
N ARG A 92 1.22 27.47 -15.99
CA ARG A 92 0.58 28.64 -16.62
C ARG A 92 -0.10 29.52 -15.58
N ASP A 93 -0.81 28.93 -14.63
CA ASP A 93 -1.51 29.66 -13.55
C ASP A 93 -0.53 30.41 -12.63
N GLN A 94 0.73 29.96 -12.58
CA GLN A 94 1.84 30.65 -11.89
C GLN A 94 2.55 31.69 -12.78
N GLY A 95 2.06 31.95 -13.99
CA GLY A 95 2.67 32.88 -14.95
C GLY A 95 3.94 32.38 -15.62
N LYS A 96 4.19 31.06 -15.64
CA LYS A 96 5.34 30.44 -16.31
C LYS A 96 4.94 29.83 -17.64
N ASP A 97 5.84 29.86 -18.61
CA ASP A 97 5.65 29.20 -19.91
C ASP A 97 6.08 27.72 -19.83
N PRO A 98 5.16 26.74 -19.94
CA PRO A 98 5.49 25.33 -19.88
C PRO A 98 6.49 24.87 -20.97
N ALA A 99 6.55 25.56 -22.11
CA ALA A 99 7.50 25.25 -23.17
C ALA A 99 8.96 25.46 -22.72
N THR A 100 9.19 26.29 -21.69
CA THR A 100 10.52 26.50 -21.09
C THR A 100 10.82 25.51 -19.96
N LEU A 101 9.88 24.64 -19.61
CA LEU A 101 9.91 23.77 -18.42
C LEU A 101 10.02 22.28 -18.76
N ASP A 102 10.47 21.92 -19.96
CA ASP A 102 10.68 20.52 -20.36
C ASP A 102 11.66 19.77 -19.44
N TYR A 103 12.55 20.49 -18.76
CA TYR A 103 13.48 19.92 -17.78
C TYR A 103 12.82 19.50 -16.46
N VAL A 104 11.55 19.84 -16.21
CA VAL A 104 10.84 19.55 -14.95
C VAL A 104 9.46 18.93 -15.14
N VAL A 105 8.71 19.34 -16.19
CA VAL A 105 7.33 18.89 -16.43
C VAL A 105 7.20 17.36 -16.46
N PRO A 106 8.04 16.59 -17.20
CA PRO A 106 7.89 15.14 -17.27
C PRO A 106 8.05 14.45 -15.91
N PHE A 107 8.87 15.01 -15.03
CA PHE A 107 9.17 14.43 -13.70
C PHE A 107 8.09 14.70 -12.66
N LYS A 108 7.12 15.59 -12.96
CA LYS A 108 5.99 15.90 -12.08
C LYS A 108 4.69 15.22 -12.53
N VAL A 109 4.74 14.43 -13.60
CA VAL A 109 3.63 13.59 -14.04
C VAL A 109 3.52 12.38 -13.12
N PHE A 110 2.29 12.03 -12.75
CA PHE A 110 1.98 10.81 -12.01
C PHE A 110 1.05 9.97 -12.88
N GLU A 111 1.46 8.76 -13.22
CA GLU A 111 0.68 7.90 -14.13
C GLU A 111 -0.63 7.40 -13.50
N GLY A 112 -0.73 7.38 -12.16
CA GLY A 112 -1.87 6.79 -11.46
C GLY A 112 -1.98 5.29 -11.74
N ASN A 113 -3.21 4.76 -11.70
CA ASN A 113 -3.52 3.34 -11.92
C ASN A 113 -2.73 2.39 -11.00
N ARG A 114 -2.54 2.79 -9.74
CA ARG A 114 -1.84 2.01 -8.71
C ARG A 114 -2.86 1.54 -7.66
N PRO A 115 -3.02 0.22 -7.46
CA PRO A 115 -4.13 -0.31 -6.69
C PRO A 115 -3.95 -0.13 -5.19
N THR A 116 -5.02 0.31 -4.52
CA THR A 116 -5.08 0.41 -3.05
C THR A 116 -6.41 -0.13 -2.51
N ASN A 117 -6.37 -0.76 -1.33
CA ASN A 117 -7.56 -0.99 -0.52
C ASN A 117 -7.58 0.02 0.64
N SER A 118 -8.76 0.55 0.97
CA SER A 118 -8.95 1.42 2.14
C SER A 118 -9.81 0.72 3.19
N ILE A 119 -9.22 0.42 4.34
CA ILE A 119 -9.90 -0.19 5.49
C ILE A 119 -10.09 0.89 6.57
N LEU A 120 -11.29 1.44 6.65
CA LEU A 120 -11.65 2.44 7.64
C LEU A 120 -12.38 1.78 8.82
N LEU A 121 -11.82 1.90 10.01
CA LEU A 121 -12.46 1.48 11.26
C LEU A 121 -13.04 2.69 11.98
N ARG A 122 -14.05 2.49 12.84
CA ARG A 122 -14.59 3.61 13.65
C ARG A 122 -13.53 4.16 14.61
N GLU A 123 -12.86 3.27 15.35
CA GLU A 123 -11.86 3.58 16.36
C GLU A 123 -11.02 2.31 16.61
N ILE A 124 -9.73 2.43 16.93
CA ILE A 124 -8.92 1.26 17.31
C ILE A 124 -9.20 0.89 18.76
N THR A 125 -10.12 -0.05 18.97
CA THR A 125 -10.43 -0.70 20.24
C THR A 125 -9.90 -2.14 20.25
N PRO A 126 -9.78 -2.81 21.42
CA PRO A 126 -9.39 -4.22 21.48
C PRO A 126 -10.22 -5.13 20.56
N PHE A 127 -11.53 -4.88 20.48
CA PHE A 127 -12.43 -5.61 19.59
C PHE A 127 -12.08 -5.39 18.12
N SER A 128 -11.99 -4.13 17.69
CA SER A 128 -11.69 -3.81 16.28
C SER A 128 -10.30 -4.26 15.84
N LEU A 129 -9.33 -4.23 16.76
CA LEU A 129 -7.97 -4.70 16.50
C LEU A 129 -7.95 -6.22 16.34
N GLY A 130 -8.65 -6.96 17.23
CA GLY A 130 -8.80 -8.41 17.10
C GLY A 130 -9.47 -8.81 15.79
N ALA A 131 -10.52 -8.10 15.39
CA ALA A 131 -11.20 -8.33 14.11
C ALA A 131 -10.27 -8.04 12.91
N LEU A 132 -9.47 -6.98 12.97
CA LEU A 132 -8.50 -6.65 11.91
C LEU A 132 -7.40 -7.71 11.80
N ILE A 133 -6.90 -8.22 12.91
CA ILE A 133 -5.91 -9.32 12.92
C ILE A 133 -6.52 -10.57 12.28
N ALA A 134 -7.70 -10.99 12.73
CA ALA A 134 -8.40 -12.17 12.22
C ALA A 134 -8.71 -12.06 10.72
N LEU A 135 -9.02 -10.86 10.22
CA LEU A 135 -9.21 -10.59 8.79
C LEU A 135 -7.95 -10.99 7.99
N TYR A 136 -6.76 -10.58 8.44
CA TYR A 136 -5.52 -10.92 7.76
C TYR A 136 -5.12 -12.40 7.93
N GLU A 137 -5.42 -13.02 9.08
CA GLU A 137 -5.22 -14.46 9.27
C GLU A 137 -6.04 -15.27 8.25
N HIS A 138 -7.32 -14.92 8.07
CA HIS A 138 -8.17 -15.58 7.09
C HIS A 138 -7.79 -15.25 5.64
N LYS A 139 -7.30 -14.03 5.36
CA LYS A 139 -6.69 -13.69 4.05
C LYS A 139 -5.51 -14.62 3.75
N ILE A 140 -4.59 -14.79 4.71
CA ILE A 140 -3.41 -15.65 4.56
C ILE A 140 -3.81 -17.12 4.37
N PHE A 141 -4.74 -17.62 5.18
CA PHE A 141 -5.26 -18.99 5.05
C PHE A 141 -5.89 -19.22 3.67
N THR A 142 -6.76 -18.31 3.23
CA THR A 142 -7.44 -18.41 1.94
C THR A 142 -6.45 -18.45 0.78
N GLN A 143 -5.42 -17.58 0.80
CA GLN A 143 -4.35 -17.61 -0.19
C GLN A 143 -3.63 -18.96 -0.21
N GLY A 144 -3.27 -19.52 0.94
CA GLY A 144 -2.57 -20.79 1.01
C GLY A 144 -3.40 -21.98 0.50
N VAL A 145 -4.70 -21.97 0.77
CA VAL A 145 -5.64 -22.99 0.26
C VAL A 145 -5.73 -22.93 -1.26
N ILE A 146 -5.90 -21.73 -1.84
CA ILE A 146 -5.97 -21.51 -3.29
C ILE A 146 -4.66 -21.92 -3.96
N LEU A 147 -3.53 -21.53 -3.37
CA LEU A 147 -2.18 -21.79 -3.90
C LEU A 147 -1.69 -23.23 -3.63
N ASN A 148 -2.54 -24.10 -3.07
CA ASN A 148 -2.23 -25.49 -2.77
C ASN A 148 -0.97 -25.71 -1.90
N ILE A 149 -0.73 -24.88 -0.89
CA ILE A 149 0.43 -24.97 0.00
C ILE A 149 0.05 -25.19 1.47
N PHE A 150 0.98 -25.67 2.28
CA PHE A 150 0.82 -25.76 3.74
C PHE A 150 1.14 -24.41 4.41
N THR A 151 0.11 -23.69 4.84
CA THR A 151 0.23 -22.37 5.51
C THR A 151 0.80 -22.45 6.93
N PHE A 152 0.68 -23.58 7.62
CA PHE A 152 0.90 -23.66 9.07
C PHE A 152 2.20 -24.37 9.48
N ASP A 153 3.03 -24.81 8.53
CA ASP A 153 4.37 -25.35 8.82
C ASP A 153 5.49 -24.33 8.58
N GLN A 154 6.70 -24.63 9.08
CA GLN A 154 7.86 -23.72 9.01
C GLN A 154 9.21 -24.48 8.97
N TRP A 155 9.29 -25.54 8.16
CA TRP A 155 10.48 -26.40 8.05
C TRP A 155 11.78 -25.66 7.70
N GLY A 156 11.69 -24.53 7.00
CA GLY A 156 12.84 -23.71 6.62
C GLY A 156 13.61 -23.07 7.80
N ARG A 157 13.08 -23.13 9.03
CA ARG A 157 13.82 -22.68 10.24
C ARG A 157 14.83 -23.71 10.75
N GLY A 158 14.71 -24.98 10.36
CA GLY A 158 15.51 -26.09 10.92
C GLY A 158 16.91 -26.28 10.34
N THR A 159 17.34 -25.39 9.43
CA THR A 159 18.62 -25.51 8.69
C THR A 159 19.63 -24.42 9.04
N GLY A 160 19.53 -23.82 10.24
CA GLY A 160 20.42 -22.78 10.75
C GLY A 160 21.37 -23.28 11.81
#